data_AF-A0A2Z2N942-F1
#
_entry.id   AF-A0A2Z2N942-F1
#
_cell.length_a   1.000
_cell.length_b   1.000
_cell.length_c   1.000
_cell.angle_alpha   90.00
_cell.angle_beta   90.00
_cell.angle_gamma   90.00
#
_symmetry.space_group_name_H-M   'P 1'
#
loop_
_entity.id
_entity.type
_entity.pdbx_description
1 polymer ?
#
loop_
_entity_poly.entity_id
_entity_poly.type
_entity_poly.pdbx_seq_one_letter_code
_entity_poly.pdbx_strand_id
1 'polypeptide(L)' 'MIFVDTNIFYNFLFETELSPRAKKIIEMPYELVTSFTVLDELVYVVIRKLAEKRYRIKSSFDLRKFI' A
#
# COMPACT_ATOMS: atom_id res chain seq x y z
N MET A 1 -4.09 4.44 20.77
CA MET A 1 -4.02 4.91 19.38
C MET A 1 -2.75 4.40 18.73
N ILE A 2 -2.83 3.82 17.54
CA ILE A 2 -1.69 3.34 16.74
C ILE A 2 -1.73 4.06 15.39
N PHE A 3 -0.61 4.65 14.99
CA PHE A 3 -0.46 5.21 13.66
C PHE A 3 -0.13 4.09 12.66
N VAL A 4 -0.92 3.99 11.59
CA VAL A 4 -0.79 2.98 10.55
C VAL A 4 -0.13 3.60 9.32
N ASP A 5 0.98 2.99 8.91
CA ASP A 5 1.82 3.43 7.80
C ASP A 5 1.48 2.69 6.49
N THR A 6 1.98 3.23 5.37
CA THR A 6 1.75 2.73 4.00
C THR A 6 2.06 1.24 3.85
N ASN A 7 3.11 0.77 4.53
CA ASN A 7 3.52 -0.63 4.45
C ASN A 7 2.48 -1.61 5.02
N ILE A 8 1.74 -1.25 6.06
CA ILE A 8 0.70 -2.10 6.65
C ILE A 8 -0.45 -2.24 5.65
N PHE A 9 -0.91 -1.12 5.08
CA PHE A 9 -1.92 -1.13 4.04
C PHE A 9 -1.47 -1.92 2.81
N TYR A 10 -0.22 -1.73 2.35
CA TYR A 10 0.32 -2.46 1.21
C TYR A 10 0.29 -3.98 1.43
N ASN A 11 0.80 -4.45 2.57
CA ASN A 11 0.82 -5.89 2.88
C ASN A 11 -0.56 -6.45 3.23
N PHE A 12 -1.51 -5.61 3.62
CA PHE A 12 -2.91 -5.99 3.78
C PHE A 12 -3.63 -6.14 2.44
N LEU A 13 -3.35 -5.27 1.47
CA LEU A 13 -3.97 -5.26 0.14
C LEU A 13 -3.35 -6.28 -0.83
N PHE A 14 -2.06 -6.54 -0.71
CA PHE A 14 -1.33 -7.47 -1.58
C PHE A 14 -0.76 -8.62 -0.77
N GLU A 15 -0.92 -9.83 -1.29
CA GLU A 15 -0.39 -11.04 -0.66
C GLU A 15 1.15 -11.04 -0.70
N THR A 16 1.74 -11.01 0.48
CA THR A 16 3.18 -11.08 0.74
C THR A 16 3.41 -11.94 1.99
N GLU A 17 4.68 -12.25 2.27
CA GLU A 17 5.08 -12.92 3.52
C GLU A 17 4.66 -12.14 4.79
N LEU A 18 4.40 -10.84 4.69
CA LEU A 18 4.01 -9.98 5.81
C LEU A 18 2.50 -9.78 5.93
N SER A 19 1.68 -10.27 4.99
CA SER A 19 0.23 -10.12 5.04
C SER A 19 -0.41 -10.61 6.36
N PRO A 20 0.01 -11.74 6.96
CA PRO A 20 -0.53 -12.17 8.25
C PRO A 20 -0.28 -11.15 9.37
N ARG A 21 0.89 -10.51 9.35
CA ARG A 21 1.26 -9.49 10.34
C ARG A 21 0.47 -8.20 10.12
N ALA A 22 0.31 -7.76 8.88
CA ALA A 22 -0.48 -6.58 8.54
C ALA A 22 -1.94 -6.76 8.94
N LYS A 23 -2.54 -7.92 8.63
CA LYS A 23 -3.90 -8.27 9.05
C LYS A 23 -4.07 -8.23 10.57
N LYS A 24 -3.13 -8.81 11.31
CA LYS A 24 -3.15 -8.78 12.78
C LYS A 24 -3.14 -7.36 13.34
N ILE A 25 -2.41 -6.43 12.71
CA ILE A 25 -2.34 -5.01 13.13
C ILE A 25 -3.68 -4.30 12.86
N ILE A 26 -4.27 -4.52 11.69
CA ILE A 26 -5.58 -3.95 11.31
C ILE A 26 -6.71 -4.45 12.22
N GLU A 27 -6.63 -5.69 12.70
CA GLU A 27 -7.64 -6.31 13.57
C GLU A 27 -7.41 -6.03 15.08
N MET A 28 -6.38 -5.27 15.46
CA MET A 28 -6.14 -4.99 16.88
C MET A 28 -7.26 -4.11 17.46
N PRO A 29 -7.63 -4.30 18.75
CA PRO A 29 -8.63 -3.48 19.44
C PRO A 29 -8.05 -2.12 19.88
N TYR A 30 -7.27 -1.47 19.02
CA TYR A 30 -6.75 -0.13 19.23
C TYR A 30 -7.38 0.81 18.21
N GLU A 31 -7.57 2.07 18.60
CA GLU A 31 -7.88 3.14 17.65
C GLU A 31 -6.73 3.26 16.65
N LEU A 32 -7.03 3.01 15.38
CA LEU A 32 -6.09 3.13 14.27
C LEU A 32 -6.25 4.50 13.61
N VAL A 33 -5.14 5.21 13.46
CA VAL A 33 -5.09 6.51 12.77
C VAL A 33 -4.06 6.48 11.66
N THR A 34 -4.25 7.32 10.65
CA THR A 34 -3.28 7.50 9.56
C THR A 34 -3.30 8.95 9.10
N SER A 35 -2.49 9.30 8.10
CA SER A 35 -2.42 10.65 7.56
C SER A 35 -2.72 10.68 6.05
N PHE A 36 -3.09 11.85 5.54
CA PHE A 36 -3.24 12.05 4.09
C PHE A 36 -1.95 11.73 3.32
N THR A 37 -0.79 12.02 3.90
CA THR A 37 0.51 11.66 3.30
C THR A 37 0.68 10.16 3.12
N VAL A 38 0.26 9.36 4.11
CA VAL A 38 0.26 7.88 4.00
C VAL A 38 -0.72 7.41 2.92
N LEU A 39 -1.89 8.04 2.82
CA LEU A 39 -2.87 7.70 1.77
C LEU A 39 -2.34 8.04 0.37
N ASP A 40 -1.71 9.20 0.19
CA ASP A 40 -1.10 9.61 -1.09
C ASP A 40 0.01 8.63 -1.52
N GLU A 41 0.86 8.23 -0.59
CA GLU A 41 1.90 7.23 -0.85
C GLU A 41 1.28 5.87 -1.19
N LEU A 42 0.26 5.44 -0.44
CA LEU A 42 -0.43 4.18 -0.68
C LEU A 42 -1.02 4.12 -2.09
N VAL A 43 -1.70 5.19 -2.52
CA VAL A 43 -2.26 5.29 -3.88
C VAL A 43 -1.16 5.14 -4.92
N TYR A 44 -0.06 5.85 -4.77
CA TYR A 44 1.07 5.76 -5.70
C TYR A 44 1.67 4.35 -5.76
N VAL A 45 1.89 3.70 -4.62
CA VAL A 45 2.44 2.33 -4.55
C VAL A 45 1.47 1.31 -5.14
N VAL A 46 0.17 1.41 -4.85
CA VAL A 46 -0.88 0.55 -5.42
C VAL A 46 -0.92 0.67 -6.94
N ILE A 47 -0.94 1.90 -7.47
CA ILE A 47 -0.92 2.14 -8.92
C ILE A 47 0.31 1.51 -9.55
N ARG A 48 1.49 1.71 -8.96
CA ARG A 48 2.74 1.12 -9.46
C ARG A 48 2.68 -0.41 -9.48
N LYS A 49 2.16 -1.02 -8.41
CA LYS A 49 2.04 -2.49 -8.32
C LYS A 49 1.08 -3.05 -9.36
N LEU A 50 -0.05 -2.37 -9.59
CA LEU A 50 -1.02 -2.74 -10.61
C LEU A 50 -0.45 -2.56 -12.02
N ALA A 51 0.30 -1.49 -12.26
CA ALA A 51 0.94 -1.23 -13.54
C ALA A 51 2.00 -2.28 -13.89
N GLU A 52 2.79 -2.70 -12.90
CA GLU A 52 3.73 -3.81 -13.05
C GLU A 52 2.97 -5.11 -13.38
N LYS A 53 1.94 -5.44 -12.59
CA LYS A 53 1.22 -6.72 -12.73
C LYS A 53 0.42 -6.83 -14.04
N ARG A 54 -0.22 -5.74 -14.49
CA ARG A 54 -1.13 -5.74 -15.64
C ARG A 54 -0.47 -5.32 -16.94
N TYR A 55 0.46 -4.37 -16.88
CA TYR A 55 1.05 -3.76 -18.08
C TYR A 55 2.57 -4.00 -18.20
N ARG A 56 3.18 -4.72 -17.23
CA ARG A 56 4.64 -4.96 -17.16
C ARG A 56 5.48 -3.68 -17.11
N ILE A 57 4.86 -2.55 -16.71
CA ILE A 57 5.52 -1.26 -16.56
C ILE A 57 6.23 -1.24 -15.21
N LYS A 58 7.57 -1.18 -15.23
CA LYS A 58 8.39 -1.19 -14.01
C LYS A 58 8.98 0.17 -13.64
N SER A 59 9.08 1.06 -14.63
CA SER A 59 9.69 2.37 -14.45
C SER A 59 8.63 3.42 -14.05
N SER A 60 8.96 4.24 -13.06
CA SER A 60 8.12 5.38 -12.66
C SER A 60 8.00 6.43 -13.77
N PHE A 61 8.95 6.45 -14.70
CA PHE A 61 8.92 7.33 -15.87
C PHE A 61 7.86 6.88 -16.86
N ASP A 62 7.80 5.59 -17.17
CA ASP A 62 6.80 5.06 -18.10
C ASP A 62 5.42 5.08 -17.47
N LEU A 63 5.31 4.84 -16.16
CA LEU A 63 4.04 4.97 -15.44
C LEU A 63 3.42 6.37 -15.59
N ARG A 64 4.24 7.42 -15.52
CA ARG A 64 3.83 8.81 -15.73
C ARG A 64 3.28 9.11 -17.13
N LYS A 65 3.42 8.21 -18.10
CA LYS A 65 2.81 8.36 -19.42
C LYS A 65 1.34 7.92 -19.44
N PHE A 66 0.84 7.29 -18.37
CA PHE A 66 -0.51 6.71 -18.28
C PHE A 66 -1.43 7.41 -17.25
N ILE A 67 -0.90 8.33 -16.45
CA ILE A 67 -1.58 9.12 -15.42
C ILE A 67 -1.28 10.60 -15.69
#